data_AF-A0A920W712-F1
#
_entry.id   AF-A0A920W712-F1
#
_cell.length_a   1.000
_cell.length_b   1.000
_cell.length_c   1.000
_cell.angle_alpha   90.00
_cell.angle_beta   90.00
_cell.angle_gamma   90.00
#
_symmetry.space_group_name_H-M   'P 1'
#
loop_
_entity.id
_entity.type
_entity.pdbx_description
1 polymer ?
#
loop_
_entity_poly.entity_id
_entity_poly.type
_entity_poly.pdbx_seq_one_letter_code
_entity_poly.pdbx_strand_id
1 'polypeptide(L)' 'MQRAKDHLKGSFVLGQESTTSRMSQLARSEMYFGRQIDVAETLKAIDLVSQEDVQRVACDLFQKGAWRER' A
#
# COMPACT_ATOMS: atom_id res chain seq x y z
N MET A 1 5.05 -13.58 6.75
CA MET A 1 4.95 -12.10 6.59
C MET A 1 6.17 -11.48 5.92
N GLN A 2 7.41 -11.75 6.38
CA GLN A 2 8.62 -11.11 5.83
C GLN A 2 8.76 -11.19 4.30
N ARG A 3 8.68 -12.40 3.71
CA ARG A 3 8.79 -12.58 2.24
C ARG A 3 7.76 -11.76 1.45
N ALA A 4 6.52 -11.69 1.93
CA ALA A 4 5.46 -10.93 1.27
C ALA A 4 5.72 -9.42 1.35
N LYS A 5 6.19 -8.93 2.51
CA LYS A 5 6.61 -7.54 2.68
C LYS A 5 7.80 -7.19 1.77
N ASP A 6 8.83 -8.04 1.73
CA ASP A 6 10.02 -7.79 0.90
C ASP A 6 9.67 -7.78 -0.59
N HIS A 7 8.79 -8.69 -1.03
CA HIS A 7 8.29 -8.70 -2.39
C HIS A 7 7.53 -7.41 -2.73
N LEU A 8 6.62 -6.97 -1.85
CA LEU A 8 5.85 -5.74 -2.03
C LEU A 8 6.76 -4.49 -2.08
N LYS A 9 7.71 -4.39 -1.15
CA LYS A 9 8.68 -3.29 -1.09
C LYS A 9 9.54 -3.25 -2.36
N GLY A 10 10.03 -4.40 -2.82
CA GLY A 10 10.82 -4.50 -4.06
C GLY A 10 10.04 -4.03 -5.28
N SER A 11 8.82 -4.53 -5.47
CA SER A 11 7.96 -4.12 -6.58
C SER A 11 7.62 -2.63 -6.54
N PHE A 12 7.34 -2.08 -5.34
CA PHE A 12 7.04 -0.66 -5.17
C PHE A 12 8.21 0.25 -5.57
N VAL A 13 9.43 -0.06 -5.11
CA VAL A 13 10.62 0.74 -5.42
C VAL A 13 10.93 0.71 -6.91
N LEU A 14 10.92 -0.47 -7.54
CA LEU A 14 11.13 -0.61 -8.99
C LEU A 14 10.07 0.16 -9.80
N GLY A 15 8.83 0.20 -9.32
CA GLY A 15 7.76 0.97 -9.95
C GLY A 15 7.97 2.49 -9.96
N GLN A 16 8.88 3.02 -9.14
CA GLN A 16 9.20 4.46 -9.04
C GLN A 16 10.37 4.91 -9.94
N GLU A 17 10.96 4.03 -10.75
CA GLU A 17 12.14 4.36 -11.58
C GLU A 17 11.81 5.30 -12.75
N SER A 18 10.57 5.26 -13.25
CA SER A 18 10.12 6.18 -14.29
C SER A 18 9.72 7.52 -13.69
N THR A 19 10.21 8.62 -14.28
CA THR A 19 9.79 9.99 -13.95
C THR A 19 8.27 10.16 -13.98
N THR A 20 7.59 9.53 -14.94
CA THR A 20 6.13 9.58 -15.06
C THR A 20 5.43 8.87 -13.89
N SER A 21 5.92 7.70 -13.49
CA SER A 21 5.41 6.97 -12.32
C SER A 21 5.58 7.78 -11.04
N ARG A 22 6.76 8.40 -10.88
CA ARG A 22 7.07 9.25 -9.74
C ARG A 22 6.18 10.50 -9.70
N MET A 23 6.03 11.22 -10.81
CA MET A 23 5.13 12.38 -10.90
C MET A 23 3.67 12.02 -10.60
N SER A 24 3.21 10.88 -11.09
CA SER A 24 1.85 10.40 -10.82
C SER A 24 1.64 10.08 -9.34
N GLN A 25 2.65 9.51 -8.68
CA GLN A 25 2.60 9.25 -7.25
C GLN A 25 2.60 10.54 -6.43
N LEU A 26 3.41 11.53 -6.81
CA LEU A 26 3.45 12.84 -6.16
C LEU A 26 2.09 13.56 -6.27
N ALA A 27 1.50 13.57 -7.46
CA ALA A 27 0.18 14.16 -7.69
C ALA A 27 -0.91 13.49 -6.84
N ARG A 28 -0.97 12.15 -6.84
CA ARG A 28 -1.92 11.40 -5.99
C ARG A 28 -1.72 11.69 -4.50
N SER A 29 -0.48 11.77 -4.06
CA SER A 29 -0.19 12.00 -2.64
C SER A 29 -0.71 13.36 -2.18
N GLU A 30 -0.52 14.40 -3.00
CA GLU A 30 -1.10 15.72 -2.74
C GLU A 30 -2.62 15.68 -2.71
N MET A 31 -3.25 15.04 -3.70
CA MET A 31 -4.70 14.99 -3.82
C MET A 31 -5.38 14.23 -2.67
N TYR A 32 -4.80 13.13 -2.20
CA TYR A 32 -5.41 12.29 -1.17
C TYR A 32 -4.98 12.65 0.26
N PHE A 33 -3.74 13.11 0.46
CA PHE A 33 -3.15 13.30 1.78
C PHE A 33 -2.76 14.76 2.08
N GLY A 34 -2.91 15.67 1.11
CA GLY A 34 -2.52 17.08 1.26
C GLY A 34 -1.02 17.29 1.48
N ARG A 35 -0.21 16.29 1.12
CA ARG A 35 1.25 16.34 1.19
C ARG A 35 1.88 15.26 0.32
N GLN A 36 3.15 15.46 0.02
CA GLN A 36 3.98 14.45 -0.61
C GLN A 36 4.35 13.36 0.39
N ILE A 37 4.10 12.10 0.03
CA ILE A 37 4.55 10.92 0.78
C ILE A 37 5.81 10.40 0.12
N ASP A 38 6.89 10.32 0.90
CA ASP A 38 8.16 9.81 0.39
C ASP A 38 8.16 8.26 0.30
N VAL A 39 9.02 7.74 -0.56
CA VAL A 39 9.25 6.30 -0.71
C VAL A 39 9.66 5.69 0.63
N ALA A 40 10.56 6.34 1.38
CA ALA A 40 11.02 5.83 2.67
C ALA A 40 9.88 5.74 3.71
N GLU A 41 8.97 6.71 3.71
CA GLU A 41 7.80 6.70 4.57
C GLU A 41 6.87 5.53 4.25
N THR A 42 6.61 5.31 2.96
CA THR A 42 5.79 4.19 2.49
C THR A 42 6.40 2.84 2.87
N LEU A 43 7.72 2.69 2.70
CA LEU A 43 8.43 1.46 3.09
C LEU A 43 8.33 1.21 4.59
N LYS A 44 8.47 2.26 5.41
CA LYS A 44 8.34 2.16 6.87
C LYS A 44 6.91 1.78 7.29
N ALA A 45 5.91 2.32 6.62
CA ALA A 45 4.50 1.94 6.86
C ALA A 45 4.26 0.45 6.55
N ILE A 46 4.83 -0.08 5.47
CA ILE A 46 4.76 -1.52 5.14
C ILE A 46 5.43 -2.37 6.23
N ASP A 47 6.58 -1.93 6.75
CA ASP A 47 7.29 -2.66 7.80
C ASP A 47 6.51 -2.72 9.11
N LEU A 48 5.71 -1.70 9.42
CA LEU A 48 4.87 -1.64 10.62
C LEU A 48 3.64 -2.57 10.58
N VAL A 49 3.21 -3.03 9.41
CA VAL A 49 2.01 -3.89 9.28
C VAL A 49 2.18 -5.20 10.04
N SER A 50 1.31 -5.49 10.99
CA SER A 50 1.37 -6.76 11.74
C SER A 50 0.57 -7.88 11.07
N GLN A 51 0.65 -9.10 11.59
CA GLN A 51 -0.18 -10.20 11.10
C GLN A 51 -1.65 -10.01 11.49
N GLU A 52 -1.87 -9.43 12.66
CA GLU A 52 -3.19 -9.10 13.21
C GLU A 52 -3.88 -8.03 12.35
N ASP A 53 -3.13 -7.03 11.84
CA ASP A 53 -3.66 -6.05 10.87
C ASP A 53 -4.21 -6.72 9.61
N VAL A 54 -3.45 -7.67 9.05
CA VAL A 54 -3.86 -8.40 7.85
C VAL A 54 -5.11 -9.25 8.14
N GLN A 55 -5.16 -9.94 9.27
CA GLN A 55 -6.32 -10.73 9.67
C GLN A 55 -7.55 -9.85 9.88
N ARG A 56 -7.40 -8.70 10.55
CA ARG A 56 -8.48 -7.73 10.78
C ARG A 56 -9.07 -7.25 9.45
N VAL A 57 -8.22 -6.75 8.54
CA VAL A 57 -8.69 -6.28 7.23
C VAL A 57 -9.31 -7.41 6.41
N ALA A 58 -8.78 -8.63 6.48
CA ALA A 58 -9.38 -9.78 5.80
C ALA A 58 -10.78 -10.10 6.35
N CYS A 59 -10.97 -10.06 7.67
CA CYS A 59 -12.29 -10.21 8.28
C CYS A 59 -13.25 -9.09 7.83
N ASP A 60 -12.81 -7.84 7.82
CA ASP A 60 -13.63 -6.70 7.43
C ASP A 60 -14.06 -6.77 5.95
N LEU A 61 -13.15 -7.16 5.05
CA LEU A 61 -13.40 -7.17 3.61
C LEU A 61 -14.09 -8.45 3.11
N PHE A 62 -13.85 -9.61 3.75
CA PHE A 62 -14.30 -10.92 3.26
C PHE A 62 -15.39 -11.56 4.13
N GLN A 63 -16.03 -10.80 5.03
CA GLN A 63 -17.21 -11.29 5.75
C GLN A 63 -18.31 -11.77 4.79
N LYS A 64 -18.81 -13.00 5.03
CA LYS A 64 -19.84 -13.68 4.22
C LYS A 64 -21.07 -12.77 4.06
N GLY A 65 -21.29 -12.26 2.86
CA GLY A 65 -22.45 -11.43 2.49
C GLY A 65 -22.11 -10.12 1.79
N ALA A 66 -20.90 -9.59 1.94
CA ALA A 66 -20.51 -8.30 1.36
C ALA A 66 -20.36 -8.28 -0.17
N TRP A 67 -20.30 -9.46 -0.81
CA TRP A 67 -20.08 -9.62 -2.25
C TRP A 67 -21.29 -10.24 -2.98
N ARG A 68 -22.45 -10.38 -2.32
CA ARG A 68 -23.61 -11.09 -2.88
C ARG A 68 -24.64 -10.23 -3.61
N GLU A 69 -24.41 -8.93 -3.77
CA GLU A 69 -25.22 -8.08 -4.67
C GLU A 69 -24.49 -6.76 -4.98
N ARG A 70 -23.82 -6.71 -6.13
CA ARG A 70 -23.70 -5.53 -6.98
C ARG A 70 -23.60 -5.98 -8.43
#